data_AF-A0AAV5YQ24-F1
#
_entry.id   AF-A0AAV5YQ24-F1
#
_cell.length_a   1.000
_cell.length_b   1.000
_cell.length_c   1.000
_cell.angle_alpha   90.00
_cell.angle_beta   90.00
_cell.angle_gamma   90.00
#
_symmetry.space_group_name_H-M   'P 1'
#
loop_
_entity.id
_entity.type
_entity.pdbx_description
1 polymer ?
#
loop_
_entity_poly.entity_id
_entity_poly.type
_entity_poly.pdbx_seq_one_letter_code
_entity_poly.pdbx_strand_id
1 'polypeptide(L)'
;ALNALATSATNDWYIRWRPRRSERHYVRAARWFTVLFAALMVAIAGGFAYAKVTSPDLRIIPVVLGIAGFILGPMLGVFLIGMLTRGRGSDRGNMLAISAGLLATVVVGKLHITILNGIAPWLGLEPSFHQPAWIPEVSFTWWAMIGAVVVIAIGVLFRTPDAVRGAIARHAREAPLAEAVPVDLRGR
;
A
#
# COMPACT_ATOMS: atom_id res chain seq x y z
N ALA A 1 15.24 -3.94 5.01
CA ALA A 1 13.78 -3.74 5.18
C ALA A 1 13.40 -3.22 6.58
N LEU A 2 13.97 -3.78 7.66
CA LEU A 2 13.53 -3.49 9.04
C LEU A 2 13.58 -2.00 9.43
N ASN A 3 14.68 -1.31 9.08
CA ASN A 3 14.82 0.13 9.35
C ASN A 3 13.75 0.95 8.61
N ALA A 4 13.52 0.66 7.32
CA ALA A 4 12.51 1.36 6.53
C ALA A 4 11.08 1.16 7.08
N LEU A 5 10.73 -0.05 7.52
CA LEU A 5 9.45 -0.33 8.18
C LEU A 5 9.30 0.43 9.50
N ALA A 6 10.34 0.44 10.33
CA ALA A 6 10.34 1.13 11.61
C ALA A 6 10.22 2.66 11.45
N THR A 7 10.96 3.23 10.49
CA THR A 7 10.87 4.66 10.15
C THR A 7 9.49 5.02 9.62
N SER A 8 8.95 4.22 8.69
CA SER A 8 7.61 4.47 8.12
C SER A 8 6.53 4.36 9.20
N ALA A 9 6.55 3.32 10.04
CA ALA A 9 5.60 3.17 11.15
C ALA A 9 5.69 4.33 12.16
N THR A 10 6.91 4.78 12.46
CA THR A 10 7.12 5.88 13.40
C THR A 10 6.61 7.20 12.82
N ASN A 11 7.05 7.55 11.61
CA ASN A 11 6.73 8.84 10.98
C ASN A 11 5.28 8.93 10.53
N ASP A 12 4.77 7.86 9.90
CA ASP A 12 3.44 7.90 9.29
C ASP A 12 2.31 7.67 10.30
N TRP A 13 2.55 6.95 11.38
CA TRP A 13 1.49 6.61 12.34
C TRP A 13 1.79 7.18 13.71
N TYR A 14 2.95 6.86 14.28
CA TYR A 14 3.23 7.14 15.68
C TYR A 14 3.33 8.63 15.99
N ILE A 15 4.05 9.41 15.18
CA ILE A 15 4.19 10.86 15.37
C ILE A 15 2.83 11.56 15.22
N ARG A 16 2.05 11.17 14.19
CA ARG A 16 0.69 11.71 13.98
C ARG A 16 -0.24 11.43 15.15
N TRP A 17 -0.16 10.24 15.75
CA TRP A 17 -0.99 9.87 16.91
C TRP A 17 -0.49 10.46 18.24
N ARG A 18 0.83 10.63 18.40
CA ARG A 18 1.44 11.19 19.62
C ARG A 18 2.35 12.37 19.28
N PRO A 19 1.76 13.54 18.95
CA PRO A 19 2.52 14.73 18.62
C PRO A 19 3.18 15.34 19.86
N ARG A 20 4.15 16.24 19.63
CA ARG A 20 4.82 17.07 20.66
C ARG A 20 5.61 16.25 21.71
N ARG A 21 6.27 15.17 21.29
CA ARG A 21 7.24 14.45 22.13
C ARG A 21 8.67 14.83 21.75
N SER A 22 9.61 14.58 22.65
CA SER A 22 11.03 14.83 22.39
C SER A 22 11.58 13.88 21.33
N GLU A 23 12.63 14.29 20.62
CA GLU A 23 13.29 13.45 19.60
C GLU A 23 13.78 12.11 20.19
N ARG A 24 14.31 12.13 21.41
CA ARG A 24 14.73 10.91 22.13
C ARG A 24 13.59 9.91 22.28
N HIS A 25 12.36 10.39 22.48
CA HIS A 25 11.17 9.54 22.56
C HIS A 25 10.85 8.89 21.21
N TYR A 26 10.93 9.65 20.11
CA TYR A 26 10.68 9.11 18.76
C TYR A 26 11.75 8.11 18.32
N VAL A 27 13.02 8.34 18.64
CA VAL A 27 14.10 7.36 18.41
C VAL A 27 13.85 6.07 19.20
N ARG A 28 13.40 6.18 20.45
CA ARG A 28 13.06 5.00 21.26
C ARG A 28 11.85 4.25 20.69
N ALA A 29 10.84 4.95 20.20
CA ALA A 29 9.69 4.35 19.53
C ALA A 29 10.12 3.60 18.26
N ALA A 30 10.97 4.21 17.43
CA ALA A 30 11.53 3.56 16.23
C ALA A 30 12.28 2.27 16.58
N ARG A 31 13.08 2.24 17.65
CA ARG A 31 13.75 1.02 18.13
C ARG A 31 12.76 -0.07 18.53
N TRP A 32 11.66 0.28 19.20
CA TRP A 32 10.61 -0.69 19.53
C TRP A 32 9.90 -1.24 18.30
N PHE A 33 9.61 -0.39 17.31
CA PHE A 33 9.06 -0.86 16.03
C PHE A 33 10.04 -1.80 15.30
N THR A 34 11.34 -1.51 15.34
CA THR A 34 12.37 -2.42 14.81
C THR A 34 12.30 -3.80 15.48
N VAL A 35 12.20 -3.87 16.82
CA VAL A 35 12.07 -5.14 17.54
C VAL A 35 10.77 -5.86 17.18
N LEU A 36 9.64 -5.14 17.13
CA LEU A 36 8.34 -5.69 16.76
C LEU A 36 8.37 -6.32 15.36
N PHE A 37 8.89 -5.59 14.37
CA PHE A 37 8.97 -6.10 13.01
C PHE A 37 9.97 -7.26 12.87
N ALA A 38 11.04 -7.28 13.67
CA ALA A 38 11.98 -8.42 13.69
C ALA A 38 11.27 -9.68 14.20
N ALA A 39 10.53 -9.56 15.31
CA ALA A 39 9.73 -10.66 15.85
C ALA A 39 8.68 -11.15 14.84
N LEU A 40 8.00 -10.23 14.16
CA LEU A 40 7.01 -10.56 13.13
C LEU A 40 7.66 -11.29 11.93
N MET A 41 8.83 -10.85 11.47
CA MET A 41 9.58 -11.52 10.41
C MET A 41 9.96 -12.95 10.81
N VAL A 42 10.43 -13.16 12.04
CA VAL A 42 10.76 -14.50 12.56
C VAL A 42 9.51 -15.38 12.59
N ALA A 43 8.37 -14.87 13.04
CA ALA A 43 7.11 -15.61 13.08
C ALA A 43 6.64 -16.01 11.66
N ILE A 44 6.65 -15.08 10.71
CA ILE A 44 6.27 -15.34 9.32
C ILE A 44 7.24 -16.36 8.68
N ALA A 45 8.56 -16.21 8.89
CA ALA A 45 9.55 -17.15 8.39
C ALA A 45 9.36 -18.55 8.97
N GLY A 46 9.09 -18.66 10.27
CA GLY A 46 8.75 -19.93 10.94
C GLY A 46 7.48 -20.55 10.35
N GLY A 47 6.44 -19.75 10.10
CA GLY A 47 5.21 -20.21 9.45
C GLY A 47 5.44 -20.76 8.04
N PHE A 48 6.23 -20.07 7.21
CA PHE A 48 6.60 -20.56 5.89
C PHE A 48 7.49 -21.81 5.94
N ALA A 49 8.41 -21.88 6.89
CA ALA A 49 9.25 -23.07 7.09
C ALA A 49 8.39 -24.28 7.46
N TYR A 50 7.45 -24.12 8.38
CA TYR A 50 6.50 -25.16 8.75
C TYR A 50 5.62 -25.59 7.57
N ALA A 51 5.03 -24.62 6.85
CA ALA A 51 4.21 -24.90 5.68
C ALA A 51 4.98 -25.64 4.58
N LYS A 52 6.27 -25.33 4.38
CA LYS A 52 7.12 -26.02 3.41
C LYS A 52 7.41 -27.47 3.80
N VAL A 53 7.56 -27.76 5.09
CA VAL A 53 7.75 -29.13 5.59
C VAL A 53 6.47 -29.95 5.43
N THR A 54 5.32 -29.38 5.77
CA THR A 54 4.01 -30.08 5.68
C THR A 54 3.49 -30.16 4.24
N SER A 55 3.85 -29.22 3.37
CA SER A 55 3.43 -29.15 1.97
C SER A 55 4.63 -28.86 1.06
N PRO A 56 5.35 -29.89 0.59
CA PRO A 56 6.58 -29.74 -0.18
C PRO A 56 6.40 -28.96 -1.49
N ASP A 57 5.21 -28.92 -2.06
CA ASP A 57 4.93 -28.19 -3.31
C ASP A 57 4.80 -26.67 -3.12
N LEU A 58 4.75 -26.19 -1.88
CA LEU A 58 4.63 -24.76 -1.60
C LEU A 58 5.88 -24.01 -2.07
N ARG A 59 5.67 -23.00 -2.92
CA ARG A 59 6.72 -22.10 -3.42
C ARG A 59 6.56 -20.74 -2.76
N ILE A 60 7.60 -20.29 -2.05
CA ILE A 60 7.56 -19.02 -1.30
C ILE A 60 7.54 -17.80 -2.24
N ILE A 61 8.31 -17.87 -3.34
CA ILE A 61 8.45 -16.73 -4.28
C ILE A 61 7.10 -16.29 -4.88
N PRO A 62 6.26 -17.19 -5.46
CA PRO A 62 4.95 -16.80 -5.97
C PRO A 62 4.02 -16.21 -4.91
N VAL A 63 4.10 -16.69 -3.67
CA VAL A 63 3.28 -16.15 -2.57
C VAL A 63 3.67 -14.71 -2.26
N VAL A 64 4.97 -14.45 -2.07
CA VAL A 64 5.45 -13.10 -1.74
C VAL A 64 5.23 -12.11 -2.89
N LEU A 65 5.53 -12.51 -4.13
CA LEU A 65 5.29 -11.67 -5.32
C LEU A 65 3.79 -11.45 -5.56
N GLY A 66 2.96 -12.47 -5.30
CA GLY A 66 1.51 -12.35 -5.36
C GLY A 66 0.97 -11.34 -4.36
N ILE A 67 1.38 -11.43 -3.09
CA ILE A 67 0.98 -10.46 -2.04
C ILE A 67 1.38 -9.04 -2.43
N ALA A 68 2.61 -8.85 -2.90
CA ALA A 68 3.10 -7.55 -3.35
C ALA A 68 2.26 -7.00 -4.52
N GLY A 69 1.83 -7.88 -5.44
CA GLY A 69 1.00 -7.53 -6.59
C GLY A 69 -0.31 -6.82 -6.23
N PHE A 70 -0.98 -7.23 -5.15
CA PHE A 70 -2.24 -6.61 -4.71
C PHE A 70 -2.09 -5.16 -4.23
N ILE A 71 -0.97 -4.83 -3.60
CA ILE A 71 -0.76 -3.53 -2.94
C ILE A 71 0.00 -2.56 -3.85
N LEU A 72 1.07 -3.05 -4.49
CA LEU A 72 1.95 -2.21 -5.31
C LEU A 72 1.24 -1.68 -6.55
N GLY A 73 0.32 -2.45 -7.14
CA GLY A 73 -0.45 -2.02 -8.31
C GLY A 73 -1.26 -0.74 -8.07
N PRO A 74 -2.21 -0.75 -7.12
CA PRO A 74 -3.00 0.44 -6.82
C PRO A 74 -2.16 1.65 -6.39
N MET A 75 -1.10 1.43 -5.61
CA MET A 75 -0.17 2.48 -5.18
C MET A 75 0.57 3.11 -6.37
N LEU A 76 1.06 2.27 -7.30
CA LEU A 76 1.68 2.70 -8.54
C LEU A 76 0.69 3.52 -9.40
N GLY A 77 -0.57 3.10 -9.49
CA GLY A 77 -1.59 3.81 -10.27
C GLY A 77 -1.80 5.26 -9.78
N VAL A 78 -1.93 5.47 -8.47
CA VAL A 78 -2.11 6.82 -7.91
C VAL A 78 -0.85 7.66 -8.10
N PHE A 79 0.33 7.05 -7.91
CA PHE A 79 1.60 7.71 -8.16
C PHE A 79 1.72 8.17 -9.63
N LEU A 80 1.34 7.32 -10.59
CA LEU A 80 1.36 7.65 -12.01
C LEU A 80 0.35 8.74 -12.37
N ILE A 81 -0.82 8.81 -11.74
CA ILE A 81 -1.75 9.95 -11.92
C ILE A 81 -1.05 11.26 -11.52
N GLY A 82 -0.40 11.29 -10.36
CA GLY A 82 0.32 12.47 -9.87
C GLY A 82 1.51 12.87 -10.74
N MET A 83 2.23 11.89 -11.31
CA MET A 83 3.38 12.14 -12.16
C MET A 83 3.01 12.56 -13.59
N LEU A 84 2.01 11.89 -14.19
CA LEU A 84 1.69 12.02 -15.61
C LEU A 84 0.59 13.04 -15.89
N THR A 85 -0.16 13.49 -14.88
CA THR A 85 -1.25 14.45 -15.07
C THR A 85 -1.05 15.73 -14.27
N ARG A 86 -1.38 16.88 -14.86
CA ARG A 86 -1.21 18.21 -14.23
C ARG A 86 -2.43 18.71 -13.45
N GLY A 87 -3.55 18.00 -13.54
CA GLY A 87 -4.81 18.47 -12.96
C GLY A 87 -5.88 17.40 -12.81
N ARG A 88 -5.47 16.13 -12.84
CA ARG A 88 -6.33 14.99 -12.51
C ARG A 88 -5.87 14.37 -11.19
N GLY A 89 -6.74 13.57 -10.59
CA GLY A 89 -6.56 13.06 -9.24
C GLY A 89 -7.08 14.05 -8.19
N SER A 90 -7.77 13.50 -7.20
CA SER A 90 -8.26 14.20 -6.02
C SER A 90 -8.28 13.21 -4.86
N ASP A 91 -8.28 13.67 -3.61
CA ASP A 91 -8.26 12.76 -2.46
C ASP A 91 -9.43 11.78 -2.48
N ARG A 92 -10.65 12.28 -2.73
CA ARG A 92 -11.86 11.45 -2.86
C ARG A 92 -11.80 10.51 -4.06
N GLY A 93 -11.34 11.01 -5.21
CA GLY A 93 -11.18 10.21 -6.42
C GLY A 93 -10.13 9.11 -6.26
N ASN A 94 -9.03 9.40 -5.57
CA ASN A 94 -7.96 8.45 -5.29
C ASN A 94 -8.41 7.37 -4.30
N MET A 95 -9.23 7.71 -3.28
CA MET A 95 -9.84 6.70 -2.40
C MET A 95 -10.69 5.72 -3.21
N LEU A 96 -11.59 6.22 -4.06
CA LEU A 96 -12.42 5.37 -4.92
C LEU A 96 -11.56 4.52 -5.87
N ALA A 97 -10.59 5.16 -6.54
CA ALA A 97 -9.71 4.51 -7.50
C ALA A 97 -8.90 3.39 -6.85
N ILE A 98 -8.24 3.64 -5.71
CA ILE A 98 -7.47 2.63 -4.96
C ILE A 98 -8.38 1.48 -4.54
N SER A 99 -9.56 1.76 -3.98
CA SER A 99 -10.50 0.72 -3.56
C SER A 99 -10.94 -0.14 -4.74
N ALA A 100 -11.26 0.47 -5.88
CA ALA A 100 -11.64 -0.25 -7.09
C ALA A 100 -10.47 -1.05 -7.70
N GLY A 101 -9.27 -0.50 -7.74
CA GLY A 101 -8.08 -1.20 -8.22
C GLY A 101 -7.70 -2.38 -7.33
N LEU A 102 -7.78 -2.21 -6.02
CA LEU A 102 -7.58 -3.30 -5.06
C LEU A 102 -8.65 -4.37 -5.23
N LEU A 103 -9.92 -4.00 -5.32
CA LEU A 103 -11.03 -4.93 -5.55
C LEU A 103 -10.84 -5.71 -6.85
N ALA A 104 -10.53 -5.04 -7.96
CA ALA A 104 -10.28 -5.68 -9.23
C ALA A 104 -9.15 -6.71 -9.13
N THR A 105 -8.06 -6.35 -8.45
CA THR A 105 -6.93 -7.26 -8.25
C THR A 105 -7.29 -8.44 -7.36
N VAL A 106 -8.04 -8.23 -6.27
CA VAL A 106 -8.55 -9.28 -5.36
C VAL A 106 -9.48 -10.25 -6.08
N VAL A 107 -10.33 -9.74 -6.99
CA VAL A 107 -11.23 -10.57 -7.80
C VAL A 107 -10.44 -11.39 -8.80
N VAL A 108 -9.62 -10.73 -9.61
CA VAL A 108 -8.80 -11.36 -10.65
C VAL A 108 -7.81 -12.38 -10.06
N GLY A 109 -7.21 -12.07 -8.93
CA GLY A 109 -6.26 -12.94 -8.22
C GLY A 109 -6.89 -14.01 -7.34
N LYS A 110 -8.22 -14.21 -7.40
CA LYS A 110 -8.97 -15.24 -6.63
C LYS A 110 -8.77 -15.16 -5.10
N LEU A 111 -8.26 -14.04 -4.58
CA LEU A 111 -7.96 -13.92 -3.15
C LEU A 111 -9.24 -14.01 -2.31
N HIS A 112 -10.32 -13.38 -2.77
CA HIS A 112 -11.64 -13.47 -2.15
C HIS A 112 -12.14 -14.92 -2.07
N ILE A 113 -12.04 -15.70 -3.15
CA ILE A 113 -12.42 -17.12 -3.16
C ILE A 113 -11.54 -17.94 -2.21
N THR A 114 -10.23 -17.69 -2.23
CA THR A 114 -9.27 -18.39 -1.36
C THR A 114 -9.60 -18.16 0.12
N ILE A 115 -9.88 -16.90 0.49
CA ILE A 115 -10.28 -16.54 1.86
C ILE A 115 -11.62 -17.18 2.23
N LEU A 116 -12.63 -17.10 1.35
CA LEU A 116 -13.95 -17.68 1.60
C LEU A 116 -13.87 -19.20 1.81
N ASN A 117 -13.16 -19.92 0.94
CA ASN A 117 -12.96 -21.37 1.08
C ASN A 117 -12.11 -21.74 2.30
N GLY A 118 -11.15 -20.89 2.69
CA GLY A 118 -10.35 -21.11 3.90
C GLY A 118 -11.14 -20.93 5.20
N ILE A 119 -12.12 -20.02 5.21
CA ILE A 119 -12.98 -19.74 6.38
C ILE A 119 -14.22 -20.64 6.40
N ALA A 120 -14.68 -21.15 5.25
CA ALA A 120 -15.89 -21.97 5.13
C ALA A 120 -15.97 -23.12 6.14
N PRO A 121 -14.91 -23.93 6.38
CA PRO A 121 -14.96 -25.00 7.38
C PRO A 121 -15.20 -24.50 8.81
N TRP A 122 -14.72 -23.30 9.14
CA TRP A 122 -14.92 -22.71 10.47
C TRP A 122 -16.34 -22.20 10.67
N LEU A 123 -17.08 -22.01 9.58
CA LEU A 123 -18.49 -21.64 9.57
C LEU A 123 -19.41 -22.85 9.38
N GLY A 124 -18.87 -24.07 9.32
CA GLY A 124 -19.64 -25.29 9.05
C GLY A 124 -20.14 -25.40 7.60
N LEU A 125 -19.50 -24.69 6.68
CA LEU A 125 -19.82 -24.70 5.25
C LEU A 125 -18.78 -25.53 4.48
N GLU A 126 -19.22 -26.22 3.43
CA GLU A 126 -18.32 -26.92 2.52
C GLU A 126 -17.60 -25.92 1.58
N PRO A 127 -16.28 -26.02 1.38
CA PRO A 127 -15.51 -25.13 0.50
C PRO A 127 -15.89 -25.31 -0.98
N SER A 128 -16.96 -24.64 -1.40
CA SER A 128 -17.58 -24.78 -2.73
C SER A 128 -17.63 -23.47 -3.51
N PHE A 129 -16.98 -22.41 -3.00
CA PHE A 129 -16.95 -21.14 -3.71
C PHE A 129 -16.00 -21.24 -4.90
N HIS A 130 -16.54 -20.94 -6.08
CA HIS A 130 -15.79 -20.91 -7.33
C HIS A 130 -15.96 -19.55 -7.99
N GLN A 131 -14.90 -19.10 -8.66
CA GLN A 131 -14.97 -17.90 -9.46
C GLN A 131 -15.90 -18.15 -10.67
N PRO A 132 -16.76 -17.19 -11.04
CA PRO A 132 -17.58 -17.31 -12.24
C PRO A 132 -16.75 -17.56 -13.50
N ALA A 133 -17.23 -18.43 -14.39
CA ALA A 133 -16.47 -18.90 -15.57
C ALA A 133 -16.07 -17.79 -16.57
N TRP A 134 -16.74 -16.64 -16.53
CA TRP A 134 -16.47 -15.50 -17.41
C TRP A 134 -15.29 -14.64 -16.95
N ILE A 135 -14.78 -14.82 -15.72
CA ILE A 135 -13.60 -14.11 -15.24
C ILE A 135 -12.38 -15.02 -15.46
N PRO A 136 -11.44 -14.64 -16.33
CA PRO A 136 -10.29 -15.48 -16.65
C PRO A 136 -9.35 -15.61 -15.46
N GLU A 137 -8.65 -16.73 -15.38
CA GLU A 137 -7.55 -16.89 -14.45
C GLU A 137 -6.34 -16.07 -14.93
N VAL A 138 -5.87 -15.17 -14.06
CA VAL A 138 -4.76 -14.28 -14.38
C VAL A 138 -3.60 -14.58 -13.46
N SER A 139 -2.43 -14.77 -14.07
CA SER A 139 -1.18 -15.01 -13.34
C SER A 139 -0.78 -13.81 -12.48
N PHE A 140 -0.15 -14.08 -11.35
CA PHE A 140 0.21 -13.09 -10.33
C PHE A 140 1.09 -11.95 -10.84
N THR A 141 1.85 -12.20 -11.91
CA THR A 141 2.73 -11.20 -12.55
C THR A 141 1.95 -10.02 -13.13
N TRP A 142 0.67 -10.20 -13.44
CA TRP A 142 -0.19 -9.17 -14.03
C TRP A 142 -1.05 -8.42 -13.02
N TRP A 143 -1.13 -8.91 -11.78
CA TRP A 143 -1.99 -8.32 -10.75
C TRP A 143 -1.68 -6.85 -10.48
N ALA A 144 -0.40 -6.51 -10.33
CA ALA A 144 0.02 -5.12 -10.12
C ALA A 144 -0.36 -4.21 -11.29
N MET A 145 -0.19 -4.68 -12.53
CA MET A 145 -0.54 -3.92 -13.72
C MET A 145 -2.04 -3.64 -13.78
N ILE A 146 -2.86 -4.65 -13.54
CA ILE A 146 -4.33 -4.52 -13.55
C ILE A 146 -4.77 -3.51 -12.49
N GLY A 147 -4.27 -3.64 -11.25
CA GLY A 147 -4.56 -2.69 -10.18
C GLY A 147 -4.17 -1.26 -10.55
N ALA A 148 -2.98 -1.05 -11.12
CA ALA A 148 -2.51 0.26 -11.56
C ALA A 148 -3.39 0.85 -12.67
N VAL A 149 -3.74 0.05 -13.69
CA VAL A 149 -4.58 0.48 -14.81
C VAL A 149 -5.98 0.88 -14.33
N VAL A 150 -6.60 0.09 -13.47
CA VAL A 150 -7.93 0.42 -12.91
C VAL A 150 -7.88 1.70 -12.10
N VAL A 151 -6.85 1.87 -11.27
CA VAL A 151 -6.66 3.12 -10.51
C VAL A 151 -6.51 4.31 -11.45
N ILE A 152 -5.68 4.21 -12.48
CA ILE A 152 -5.50 5.29 -13.45
C ILE A 152 -6.83 5.59 -14.15
N ALA A 153 -7.50 4.57 -14.68
CA ALA A 153 -8.74 4.71 -15.43
C ALA A 153 -9.84 5.43 -14.63
N ILE A 154 -9.95 5.15 -13.32
CA ILE A 154 -10.93 5.80 -12.45
C ILE A 154 -10.42 7.16 -11.98
N GLY A 155 -9.18 7.23 -11.50
CA GLY A 155 -8.63 8.43 -10.89
C GLY A 155 -8.49 9.62 -11.85
N VAL A 156 -8.25 9.37 -13.14
CA VAL A 156 -8.19 10.44 -14.15
C VAL A 156 -9.54 11.13 -14.40
N LEU A 157 -10.66 10.47 -14.05
CA LEU A 157 -12.00 11.05 -14.19
C LEU A 157 -12.23 12.18 -13.16
N PHE A 158 -11.50 12.17 -12.05
CA PHE A 158 -11.60 13.18 -11.01
C PHE A 158 -10.61 14.32 -11.27
N ARG A 159 -11.12 15.56 -11.30
CA ARG A 159 -10.28 16.76 -11.43
C ARG A 159 -9.73 17.15 -10.06
N THR A 160 -8.49 17.62 -10.05
CA THR A 160 -7.88 18.20 -8.85
C THR A 160 -8.63 19.49 -8.47
N PRO A 161 -9.08 19.64 -7.21
CA PRO A 161 -9.81 20.83 -6.77
C PRO A 161 -8.97 22.11 -6.94
N ASP A 162 -9.62 23.21 -7.32
CA ASP A 162 -8.92 24.48 -7.60
C ASP A 162 -8.21 25.06 -6.37
N ALA A 163 -8.75 24.83 -5.17
CA ALA A 163 -8.10 25.19 -3.91
C ALA A 163 -6.72 24.52 -3.76
N VAL A 164 -6.61 23.25 -4.13
CA VAL A 164 -5.35 22.48 -4.08
C VAL A 164 -4.39 22.98 -5.15
N ARG A 165 -4.87 23.27 -6.36
CA ARG A 165 -4.05 23.89 -7.41
C ARG A 165 -3.51 25.26 -7.00
N GLY A 166 -4.34 26.06 -6.34
CA GLY A 166 -3.94 27.36 -5.79
C GLY A 166 -2.90 27.23 -4.67
N ALA A 167 -2.98 26.19 -3.83
CA ALA A 167 -1.95 25.87 -2.83
C ALA A 167 -0.63 25.45 -3.49
N ILE A 168 -0.68 24.55 -4.49
CA ILE A 168 0.49 24.11 -5.25
C ILE A 168 1.16 25.31 -5.94
N ALA A 169 0.39 26.19 -6.57
CA ALA A 169 0.91 27.39 -7.22
C ALA A 169 1.54 28.38 -6.24
N ARG A 170 1.01 28.48 -5.00
CA ARG A 170 1.63 29.28 -3.93
C ARG A 170 2.96 28.69 -3.50
N HIS A 171 3.01 27.39 -3.20
CA HIS A 171 4.26 26.71 -2.85
C HIS A 171 5.31 26.76 -3.96
N ALA A 172 4.91 26.65 -5.24
CA ALA A 172 5.83 26.80 -6.36
C ALA A 172 6.44 28.22 -6.46
N ARG A 173 5.69 29.25 -6.05
CA ARG A 173 6.20 30.65 -5.98
C ARG A 173 7.08 30.90 -4.78
N GLU A 174 6.84 30.22 -3.67
CA GLU A 174 7.60 30.35 -2.43
C GLU A 174 8.89 29.50 -2.42
N ALA A 175 8.97 28.44 -3.21
CA ALA A 175 10.12 27.54 -3.26
C ALA A 175 11.48 28.25 -3.51
N PRO A 176 11.60 29.19 -4.47
CA PRO A 176 12.86 29.91 -4.69
C PRO A 176 13.24 30.82 -3.51
N LEU A 177 12.24 31.40 -2.83
CA LEU A 177 12.45 32.26 -1.67
C LEU A 177 12.87 31.44 -0.45
N ALA A 178 12.31 30.25 -0.29
CA ALA A 178 12.72 29.33 0.76
C ALA A 178 14.18 28.90 0.53
N GLU A 179 14.53 28.42 -0.67
CA GLU A 179 15.88 27.93 -1.01
C GLU A 179 16.97 29.00 -0.83
N ALA A 180 16.63 30.27 -1.06
CA ALA A 180 17.52 31.42 -0.81
C ALA A 180 17.71 31.77 0.67
N VAL A 181 16.86 31.25 1.58
CA VAL A 181 17.00 31.45 3.03
C VAL A 181 17.83 30.30 3.61
N PRO A 182 19.04 30.58 4.13
CA PRO A 182 19.88 29.62 4.84
C PRO A 182 19.08 28.88 5.93
N VAL A 183 19.31 27.58 6.08
CA VAL A 183 18.52 26.70 6.97
C VAL A 183 18.56 27.16 8.44
N ASP A 184 19.64 27.84 8.84
CA ASP A 184 19.86 28.46 10.15
C ASP A 184 18.98 29.70 10.41
N LEU A 185 18.40 30.30 9.37
CA LEU A 185 17.52 31.48 9.46
C LEU A 185 16.03 31.15 9.31
N ARG A 186 15.67 29.89 8.98
CA ARG A 186 14.28 29.43 8.94
C ARG A 186 13.78 29.08 10.34
N GLY A 187 13.36 30.11 11.10
CA GLY A 187 12.65 29.95 12.37
C GLY A 187 13.46 30.32 13.60
N ARG A 188 13.57 31.63 13.84
CA ARG A 188 13.53 32.22 15.19
C ARG A 188 12.28 33.07 15.30
#